data_AF-A0A926KUC7-F1
#
_entry.id   AF-A0A926KUC7-F1
#
_cell.length_a   1.000
_cell.length_b   1.000
_cell.length_c   1.000
_cell.angle_alpha   90.00
_cell.angle_beta   90.00
_cell.angle_gamma   90.00
#
_symmetry.space_group_name_H-M   'P 1'
#
loop_
_entity.id
_entity.type
_entity.pdbx_description
1 polymer ?
#
loop_
_entity_poly.entity_id
_entity_poly.type
_entity_poly.pdbx_seq_one_letter_code
_entity_poly.pdbx_strand_id
1 'polypeptide(L)'
;MKKWLLTSLMLVLAALIVIPSSALAYSYGDANTEDVAETFKLVQTSLGDGANDWNAAQEAYKVRRAEIAAHFGEEVAVTLDTNFQAKDNKAVVSNFKAVLVMNLERRFTYASKGLDDYAQAKLLLAKAKATFDTLQPYIGSGSDDINKAFDVALDALGNPGLFGVGKKEVQPEVFKEKVNFIYNKVKPLFPYKAAVKTAAPSEPAPTAKPQETPKAEAAVSSKPEQQTPASKGQEAKPAESKQPDAAVTATGTLAPESSASAAASSTPAPTTDTAQATPAAEASAKPAETPAGSEAAKAEPAKEAAAHAPMQRTDKTNPLVSIAVIGAVIVVLGGGVWFARKKKWI
;
A
#
# COMPACT_ATOMS: atom_id res chain seq x y z
N MET A 1 39.74 -9.72 40.42
CA MET A 1 38.58 -8.79 40.34
C MET A 1 38.55 -7.92 39.08
N LYS A 2 39.66 -7.30 38.65
CA LYS A 2 39.69 -6.40 37.46
C LYS A 2 39.35 -7.10 36.13
N LYS A 3 39.82 -8.35 35.95
CA LYS A 3 39.53 -9.16 34.74
C LYS A 3 38.06 -9.60 34.63
N TRP A 4 37.42 -9.91 35.76
CA TRP A 4 36.02 -10.38 35.80
C TRP A 4 35.02 -9.25 35.52
N LEU A 5 35.35 -8.03 35.94
CA LEU A 5 34.53 -6.84 35.67
C LEU A 5 34.67 -6.41 34.21
N LEU A 6 35.87 -6.55 33.62
CA LEU A 6 36.11 -6.30 32.20
C LEU A 6 35.39 -7.32 31.31
N THR A 7 35.42 -8.61 31.68
CA THR A 7 34.67 -9.65 30.94
C THR A 7 33.17 -9.49 31.05
N SER A 8 32.64 -9.06 32.22
CA SER A 8 31.21 -8.77 32.38
C SER A 8 30.78 -7.57 31.53
N LEU A 9 31.58 -6.50 31.50
CA LEU A 9 31.29 -5.33 30.69
C LEU A 9 31.38 -5.63 29.17
N MET A 10 32.36 -6.45 28.76
CA MET A 10 32.46 -6.93 27.37
C MET A 10 31.29 -7.83 26.99
N LEU A 11 30.79 -8.67 27.91
CA LEU A 11 29.64 -9.54 27.63
C LEU A 11 28.34 -8.75 27.50
N VAL A 12 28.15 -7.72 28.33
CA VAL A 12 27.01 -6.79 28.22
C VAL A 12 27.10 -5.98 26.93
N LEU A 13 28.28 -5.47 26.57
CA LEU A 13 28.46 -4.71 25.33
C LEU A 13 28.28 -5.60 24.09
N ALA A 14 28.78 -6.84 24.12
CA ALA A 14 28.55 -7.83 23.07
C ALA A 14 27.05 -8.14 22.94
N ALA A 15 26.33 -8.34 24.05
CA ALA A 15 24.89 -8.60 24.05
C ALA A 15 24.07 -7.43 23.48
N LEU A 16 24.51 -6.17 23.68
CA LEU A 16 23.87 -5.00 23.07
C LEU A 16 24.10 -4.91 21.55
N ILE A 17 25.18 -5.52 21.02
CA ILE A 17 25.49 -5.52 19.58
C ILE A 17 24.73 -6.63 18.83
N VAL A 18 24.35 -7.73 19.51
CA VAL A 18 23.58 -8.83 18.87
C VAL A 18 22.08 -8.59 18.87
N ILE A 19 21.57 -7.50 19.45
CA ILE A 19 20.18 -7.12 19.24
C ILE A 19 20.11 -6.58 17.80
N PRO A 20 19.40 -7.25 16.87
CA PRO A 20 19.22 -6.70 15.54
C PRO A 20 18.44 -5.41 15.72
N SER A 21 19.13 -4.28 15.67
CA SER A 21 18.54 -3.01 15.32
C SER A 21 18.20 -3.09 13.84
N SER A 22 17.14 -3.83 13.53
CA SER A 22 16.28 -3.51 12.40
C SER A 22 15.69 -2.14 12.70
N ALA A 23 16.53 -1.11 12.54
CA ALA A 23 16.06 0.15 12.03
C ALA A 23 15.33 -0.24 10.74
N LEU A 24 14.02 -0.45 10.87
CA LEU A 24 13.09 -0.13 9.81
C LEU A 24 13.35 1.35 9.57
N ALA A 25 14.40 1.65 8.81
CA ALA A 25 14.53 2.91 8.10
C ALA A 25 13.31 2.89 7.20
N TYR A 26 12.19 3.30 7.81
CA TYR A 26 10.91 3.38 7.19
C TYR A 26 11.19 4.24 5.97
N SER A 27 11.05 3.63 4.80
CA SER A 27 11.50 4.21 3.54
C SER A 27 10.55 5.35 3.16
N TYR A 28 10.59 6.44 3.94
CA TYR A 28 9.86 7.66 3.67
C TYR A 28 10.38 8.32 2.39
N GLY A 29 11.61 7.98 1.98
CA GLY A 29 12.34 8.61 0.89
C GLY A 29 12.46 7.81 -0.40
N ASP A 30 12.23 6.49 -0.43
CA ASP A 30 12.32 5.78 -1.70
C ASP A 30 11.13 6.18 -2.59
N ALA A 31 11.46 6.71 -3.75
CA ALA A 31 10.51 7.16 -4.74
C ALA A 31 9.81 6.00 -5.43
N ASN A 32 10.45 4.82 -5.44
CA ASN A 32 10.00 3.63 -6.14
C ASN A 32 9.18 2.68 -5.25
N THR A 33 9.03 3.00 -3.95
CA THR A 33 8.21 2.21 -3.02
C THR A 33 7.00 3.01 -2.56
N GLU A 34 5.84 2.38 -2.60
CA GLU A 34 4.60 2.92 -2.04
C GLU A 34 4.01 1.90 -1.07
N ASP A 35 3.89 2.28 0.20
CA ASP A 35 3.60 1.37 1.31
C ASP A 35 2.27 0.60 1.15
N VAL A 36 1.24 1.24 0.60
CA VAL A 36 -0.06 0.60 0.36
C VAL A 36 0.05 -0.41 -0.79
N ALA A 37 0.82 -0.07 -1.83
CA ALA A 37 1.13 -0.97 -2.95
C ALA A 37 1.97 -2.18 -2.51
N GLU A 38 3.01 -1.99 -1.70
CA GLU A 38 3.80 -3.09 -1.13
C GLU A 38 2.95 -4.01 -0.25
N THR A 39 2.04 -3.43 0.53
CA THR A 39 1.10 -4.21 1.34
C THR A 39 0.17 -5.05 0.46
N PHE A 40 -0.33 -4.47 -0.64
CA PHE A 40 -1.12 -5.24 -1.60
C PHE A 40 -0.33 -6.40 -2.20
N LYS A 41 0.95 -6.22 -2.56
CA LYS A 41 1.80 -7.32 -3.06
C LYS A 41 1.88 -8.46 -2.04
N LEU A 42 2.09 -8.15 -0.76
CA LEU A 42 2.12 -9.16 0.31
C LEU A 42 0.77 -9.90 0.45
N VAL A 43 -0.34 -9.16 0.44
CA VAL A 43 -1.70 -9.73 0.49
C VAL A 43 -1.95 -10.63 -0.73
N GLN A 44 -1.59 -10.16 -1.93
CA GLN A 44 -1.73 -10.89 -3.17
C GLN A 44 -0.84 -12.14 -3.22
N THR A 45 0.37 -12.13 -2.68
CA THR A 45 1.21 -13.34 -2.59
C THR A 45 0.64 -14.34 -1.57
N SER A 46 0.05 -13.84 -0.48
CA SER A 46 -0.49 -14.69 0.60
C SER A 46 -1.83 -15.35 0.24
N LEU A 47 -2.62 -14.72 -0.64
CA LEU A 47 -3.95 -15.18 -1.04
C LEU A 47 -4.04 -15.55 -2.53
N GLY A 48 -3.16 -15.05 -3.40
CA GLY A 48 -3.19 -15.28 -4.83
C GLY A 48 -2.74 -16.69 -5.22
N ASP A 49 -3.05 -17.10 -6.45
CA ASP A 49 -2.54 -18.32 -7.10
C ASP A 49 -2.71 -19.62 -6.28
N GLY A 50 -3.80 -19.72 -5.51
CA GLY A 50 -4.13 -20.89 -4.70
C GLY A 50 -3.51 -20.88 -3.29
N ALA A 51 -2.76 -19.82 -2.93
CA ALA A 51 -2.35 -19.59 -1.56
C ALA A 51 -3.56 -19.28 -0.67
N ASN A 52 -3.49 -19.70 0.60
CA ASN A 52 -4.59 -19.57 1.56
C ASN A 52 -4.07 -19.08 2.92
N ASP A 53 -2.98 -18.30 2.91
CA ASP A 53 -2.37 -17.77 4.13
C ASP A 53 -3.07 -16.48 4.57
N TRP A 54 -4.26 -16.67 5.14
CA TRP A 54 -5.07 -15.58 5.68
C TRP A 54 -4.40 -14.84 6.83
N ASN A 55 -3.53 -15.51 7.60
CA ASN A 55 -2.86 -14.88 8.73
C ASN A 55 -1.84 -13.86 8.21
N ALA A 56 -0.93 -14.27 7.32
CA ALA A 56 0.06 -13.39 6.72
C ALA A 56 -0.59 -12.22 5.98
N ALA A 57 -1.66 -12.48 5.21
CA ALA A 57 -2.39 -11.45 4.50
C ALA A 57 -3.02 -10.41 5.44
N GLN A 58 -3.65 -10.88 6.53
CA GLN A 58 -4.30 -10.00 7.49
C GLN A 58 -3.29 -9.18 8.31
N GLU A 59 -2.16 -9.78 8.70
CA GLU A 59 -1.09 -9.07 9.40
C GLU A 59 -0.46 -7.98 8.52
N ALA A 60 -0.20 -8.28 7.24
CA ALA A 60 0.26 -7.27 6.28
C ALA A 60 -0.74 -6.09 6.17
N TYR A 61 -2.03 -6.41 6.01
CA TYR A 61 -3.07 -5.38 5.93
C TYR A 61 -3.21 -4.54 7.21
N LYS A 62 -3.15 -5.15 8.40
CA LYS A 62 -3.29 -4.43 9.68
C LYS A 62 -2.27 -3.29 9.84
N VAL A 63 -1.06 -3.46 9.34
CA VAL A 63 -0.01 -2.42 9.35
C VAL A 63 -0.47 -1.15 8.63
N ARG A 64 -1.28 -1.28 7.57
CA ARG A 64 -1.77 -0.15 6.76
C ARG A 64 -3.22 0.23 6.98
N ARG A 65 -3.99 -0.56 7.72
CA ARG A 65 -5.41 -0.28 7.99
C ARG A 65 -5.65 1.16 8.43
N ALA A 66 -4.88 1.65 9.41
CA ALA A 66 -5.03 3.01 9.94
C ALA A 66 -4.73 4.08 8.89
N GLU A 67 -3.72 3.87 8.04
CA GLU A 67 -3.39 4.77 6.93
C GLU A 67 -4.50 4.79 5.87
N ILE A 68 -5.06 3.61 5.55
CA ILE A 68 -6.18 3.46 4.61
C ILE A 68 -7.39 4.23 5.14
N ALA A 69 -7.74 4.05 6.41
CA ALA A 69 -8.84 4.76 7.03
C ALA A 69 -8.63 6.29 7.01
N ALA A 70 -7.42 6.75 7.37
CA ALA A 70 -7.11 8.17 7.46
C ALA A 70 -7.13 8.90 6.10
N HIS A 71 -6.83 8.19 5.00
CA HIS A 71 -6.72 8.80 3.68
C HIS A 71 -7.89 8.51 2.75
N PHE A 72 -8.61 7.41 2.96
CA PHE A 72 -9.68 6.96 2.07
C PHE A 72 -11.02 6.78 2.78
N GLY A 73 -11.09 6.98 4.09
CA GLY A 73 -12.30 6.84 4.89
C GLY A 73 -12.36 5.53 5.67
N GLU A 74 -12.97 5.58 6.87
CA GLU A 74 -13.13 4.40 7.73
C GLU A 74 -13.98 3.32 7.05
N GLU A 75 -14.95 3.71 6.23
CA GLU A 75 -15.79 2.81 5.44
C GLU A 75 -14.99 1.92 4.47
N VAL A 76 -13.89 2.44 3.93
CA VAL A 76 -12.99 1.69 3.05
C VAL A 76 -12.23 0.63 3.84
N ALA A 77 -11.68 1.01 5.00
CA ALA A 77 -11.03 0.08 5.91
C ALA A 77 -12.00 -1.00 6.41
N VAL A 78 -13.20 -0.62 6.85
CA VAL A 78 -14.25 -1.56 7.31
C VAL A 78 -14.67 -2.51 6.20
N THR A 79 -14.73 -2.05 4.95
CA THR A 79 -15.02 -2.93 3.81
C THR A 79 -13.93 -3.99 3.66
N LEU A 80 -12.65 -3.61 3.72
CA LEU A 80 -11.55 -4.58 3.68
C LEU A 80 -11.59 -5.52 4.89
N ASP A 81 -11.83 -5.01 6.10
CA ASP A 81 -12.00 -5.83 7.32
C ASP A 81 -13.07 -6.90 7.10
N THR A 82 -14.22 -6.50 6.56
CA THR A 82 -15.34 -7.41 6.28
C THR A 82 -14.95 -8.47 5.26
N ASN A 83 -14.25 -8.10 4.18
CA ASN A 83 -13.79 -9.04 3.16
C ASN A 83 -12.79 -10.06 3.75
N PHE A 84 -11.87 -9.60 4.60
CA PHE A 84 -10.91 -10.46 5.30
C PHE A 84 -11.62 -11.41 6.29
N GLN A 85 -12.59 -10.92 7.06
CA GLN A 85 -13.38 -11.73 8.00
C GLN A 85 -14.20 -12.81 7.27
N ALA A 86 -14.79 -12.46 6.13
CA ALA A 86 -15.53 -13.38 5.27
C ALA A 86 -14.62 -14.38 4.54
N LYS A 87 -13.29 -14.20 4.59
CA LYS A 87 -12.31 -14.95 3.80
C LYS A 87 -12.65 -14.97 2.30
N ASP A 88 -13.22 -13.87 1.81
CA ASP A 88 -13.53 -13.71 0.40
C ASP A 88 -12.31 -13.14 -0.33
N ASN A 89 -11.48 -14.05 -0.84
CA ASN A 89 -10.25 -13.71 -1.56
C ASN A 89 -10.52 -12.73 -2.71
N LYS A 90 -11.55 -13.02 -3.51
CA LYS A 90 -11.90 -12.20 -4.66
C LYS A 90 -12.31 -10.80 -4.23
N ALA A 91 -13.10 -10.67 -3.16
CA ALA A 91 -13.50 -9.37 -2.62
C ALA A 91 -12.31 -8.61 -2.00
N VAL A 92 -11.44 -9.29 -1.24
CA VAL A 92 -10.22 -8.68 -0.68
C VAL A 92 -9.35 -8.13 -1.81
N VAL A 93 -8.96 -8.98 -2.76
CA VAL A 93 -8.04 -8.60 -3.84
C VAL A 93 -8.65 -7.49 -4.71
N SER A 94 -9.93 -7.60 -5.09
CA SER A 94 -10.55 -6.58 -5.95
C SER A 94 -10.72 -5.24 -5.25
N ASN A 95 -11.19 -5.21 -3.99
CA ASN A 95 -11.31 -3.95 -3.25
C ASN A 95 -9.95 -3.34 -2.89
N PHE A 96 -8.93 -4.15 -2.63
CA PHE A 96 -7.58 -3.62 -2.37
C PHE A 96 -6.99 -2.99 -3.65
N LYS A 97 -7.21 -3.58 -4.83
CA LYS A 97 -6.86 -2.93 -6.11
C LYS A 97 -7.58 -1.59 -6.27
N ALA A 98 -8.85 -1.50 -5.88
CA ALA A 98 -9.58 -0.23 -5.88
C ALA A 98 -8.99 0.79 -4.89
N VAL A 99 -8.49 0.36 -3.73
CA VAL A 99 -7.72 1.22 -2.81
C VAL A 99 -6.43 1.74 -3.45
N LEU A 100 -5.72 0.93 -4.24
CA LEU A 100 -4.57 1.41 -5.01
C LEU A 100 -4.96 2.49 -6.02
N VAL A 101 -6.13 2.40 -6.64
CA VAL A 101 -6.66 3.46 -7.51
C VAL A 101 -6.96 4.74 -6.72
N MET A 102 -7.52 4.65 -5.52
CA MET A 102 -7.70 5.81 -4.64
C MET A 102 -6.35 6.43 -4.24
N ASN A 103 -5.32 5.58 -4.02
CA ASN A 103 -3.97 6.07 -3.74
C ASN A 103 -3.38 6.82 -4.94
N LEU A 104 -3.54 6.32 -6.18
CA LEU A 104 -3.15 7.04 -7.40
C LEU A 104 -3.75 8.45 -7.44
N GLU A 105 -5.07 8.56 -7.26
CA GLU A 105 -5.78 9.84 -7.25
C GLU A 105 -5.22 10.80 -6.20
N ARG A 106 -4.98 10.29 -4.99
CA ARG A 106 -4.40 11.06 -3.89
C ARG A 106 -3.01 11.60 -4.25
N ARG A 107 -2.14 10.75 -4.81
CA ARG A 107 -0.77 11.16 -5.20
C ARG A 107 -0.81 12.22 -6.31
N PHE A 108 -1.64 12.02 -7.34
CA PHE A 108 -1.83 13.01 -8.40
C PHE A 108 -2.36 14.33 -7.86
N THR A 109 -3.38 14.29 -7.01
CA THR A 109 -3.99 15.48 -6.41
C THR A 109 -2.95 16.31 -5.64
N TYR A 110 -2.11 15.66 -4.84
CA TYR A 110 -1.07 16.38 -4.09
C TYR A 110 0.09 16.86 -4.97
N ALA A 111 0.47 16.08 -5.98
CA ALA A 111 1.48 16.52 -6.95
C ALA A 111 1.01 17.76 -7.73
N SER A 112 -0.26 17.78 -8.16
CA SER A 112 -0.86 18.94 -8.84
C SER A 112 -0.96 20.18 -7.95
N LYS A 113 -1.13 20.01 -6.63
CA LYS A 113 -1.21 21.14 -5.68
C LYS A 113 0.14 21.75 -5.34
N GLY A 114 1.22 20.97 -5.44
CA GLY A 114 2.58 21.40 -5.08
C GLY A 114 3.52 21.46 -6.29
N LEU A 115 3.03 21.92 -7.44
CA LEU A 115 3.82 22.00 -8.68
C LEU A 115 4.99 23.01 -8.60
N ASP A 116 4.97 23.90 -7.62
CA ASP A 116 6.05 24.83 -7.30
C ASP A 116 7.23 24.15 -6.57
N ASP A 117 7.00 23.01 -5.90
CA ASP A 117 8.05 22.16 -5.35
C ASP A 117 8.31 20.96 -6.27
N TYR A 118 9.29 21.13 -7.16
CA TYR A 118 9.71 20.09 -8.10
C TYR A 118 10.06 18.76 -7.41
N ALA A 119 10.77 18.81 -6.28
CA ALA A 119 11.25 17.60 -5.61
C ALA A 119 10.08 16.82 -5.02
N GLN A 120 9.16 17.53 -4.36
CA GLN A 120 7.96 16.93 -3.77
C GLN A 120 7.01 16.40 -4.86
N ALA A 121 6.72 17.18 -5.90
CA ALA A 121 5.84 16.77 -6.99
C ALA A 121 6.40 15.55 -7.73
N LYS A 122 7.71 15.52 -8.00
CA LYS A 122 8.40 14.37 -8.61
C LYS A 122 8.32 13.13 -7.73
N LEU A 123 8.54 13.27 -6.42
CA LEU A 123 8.43 12.16 -5.48
C LEU A 123 7.01 11.57 -5.45
N LEU A 124 5.99 12.42 -5.45
CA LEU A 124 4.59 11.99 -5.47
C LEU A 124 4.23 11.30 -6.79
N LEU A 125 4.70 11.82 -7.93
CA LEU A 125 4.50 11.19 -9.23
C LEU A 125 5.21 9.82 -9.31
N ALA A 126 6.44 9.70 -8.80
CA ALA A 126 7.15 8.44 -8.74
C ALA A 126 6.42 7.41 -7.85
N LYS A 127 5.90 7.83 -6.70
CA LYS A 127 5.07 6.97 -5.85
C LYS A 127 3.79 6.53 -6.55
N ALA A 128 3.12 7.43 -7.28
CA ALA A 128 1.98 7.07 -8.11
C ALA A 128 2.38 6.05 -9.20
N LYS A 129 3.55 6.20 -9.82
CA LYS A 129 4.08 5.23 -10.78
C LYS A 129 4.31 3.86 -10.13
N ALA A 130 4.89 3.80 -8.94
CA ALA A 130 5.06 2.54 -8.19
C ALA A 130 3.71 1.86 -7.85
N THR A 131 2.69 2.65 -7.49
CA THR A 131 1.33 2.14 -7.32
C THR A 131 0.76 1.59 -8.63
N PHE A 132 0.94 2.29 -9.74
CA PHE A 132 0.50 1.81 -11.05
C PHE A 132 1.23 0.53 -11.50
N ASP A 133 2.55 0.46 -11.31
CA ASP A 133 3.35 -0.72 -11.66
C ASP A 133 2.86 -1.98 -10.93
N THR A 134 2.33 -1.81 -9.72
CA THR A 134 1.68 -2.87 -8.95
C THR A 134 0.33 -3.31 -9.54
N LEU A 135 -0.41 -2.38 -10.15
CA LEU A 135 -1.66 -2.68 -10.85
C LEU A 135 -1.45 -3.21 -12.28
N GLN A 136 -0.31 -2.89 -12.90
CA GLN A 136 -0.01 -3.17 -14.31
C GLN A 136 -0.25 -4.63 -14.73
N PRO A 137 0.09 -5.67 -13.94
CA PRO A 137 -0.19 -7.07 -14.30
C PRO A 137 -1.68 -7.38 -14.50
N TYR A 138 -2.59 -6.51 -14.05
CA TYR A 138 -4.04 -6.71 -14.09
C TYR A 138 -4.77 -5.81 -15.10
N ILE A 139 -4.05 -4.94 -15.83
CA ILE A 139 -4.64 -3.93 -16.72
C ILE A 139 -4.80 -4.46 -18.16
N GLY A 140 -4.16 -5.58 -18.51
CA GLY A 140 -4.22 -6.12 -19.86
C GLY A 140 -3.50 -5.20 -20.87
N SER A 141 -4.14 -4.89 -21.99
CA SER A 141 -3.60 -4.00 -23.01
C SER A 141 -3.77 -2.51 -22.63
N GLY A 142 -2.83 -1.66 -23.05
CA GLY A 142 -2.87 -0.21 -22.83
C GLY A 142 -1.95 0.31 -21.73
N SER A 143 -1.19 -0.56 -21.05
CA SER A 143 -0.17 -0.17 -20.06
C SER A 143 0.91 0.74 -20.65
N ASP A 144 1.28 0.54 -21.93
CA ASP A 144 2.31 1.35 -22.60
C ASP A 144 1.90 2.82 -22.75
N ASP A 145 0.63 3.08 -23.06
CA ASP A 145 0.12 4.46 -23.17
C ASP A 145 0.06 5.14 -21.80
N ILE A 146 -0.23 4.37 -20.74
CA ILE A 146 -0.20 4.86 -19.37
C ILE A 146 1.24 5.18 -18.94
N ASN A 147 2.20 4.30 -19.26
CA ASN A 147 3.63 4.53 -19.00
C ASN A 147 4.13 5.80 -19.69
N LYS A 148 3.81 5.97 -20.98
CA LYS A 148 4.13 7.22 -21.71
C LYS A 148 3.48 8.45 -21.07
N ALA A 149 2.26 8.33 -20.56
CA ALA A 149 1.60 9.44 -19.87
C ALA A 149 2.31 9.81 -18.55
N PHE A 150 2.86 8.84 -17.82
CA PHE A 150 3.72 9.11 -16.66
C PHE A 150 5.01 9.84 -17.07
N ASP A 151 5.65 9.45 -18.15
CA ASP A 151 6.86 10.10 -18.67
C ASP A 151 6.58 11.56 -19.06
N VAL A 152 5.47 11.80 -19.77
CA VAL A 152 5.05 13.16 -20.15
C VAL A 152 4.64 13.99 -18.93
N ALA A 153 3.98 13.39 -17.94
CA ALA A 153 3.68 14.07 -16.68
C ALA A 153 4.98 14.45 -15.93
N LEU A 154 5.98 13.57 -15.90
CA LEU A 154 7.28 13.85 -15.28
C LEU A 154 7.99 15.00 -15.99
N ASP A 155 7.98 15.00 -17.33
CA ASP A 155 8.56 16.08 -18.14
C ASP A 155 7.83 17.42 -17.94
N ALA A 156 6.50 17.38 -17.74
CA ALA A 156 5.67 18.54 -17.46
C ALA A 156 5.91 19.16 -16.07
N LEU A 157 6.52 18.44 -15.13
CA LEU A 157 6.99 19.03 -13.86
C LEU A 157 8.15 20.03 -14.07
N GLY A 158 8.73 20.08 -15.26
CA GLY A 158 9.88 20.94 -15.54
C GLY A 158 11.16 20.43 -14.87
N ASN A 159 12.10 21.35 -14.67
CA ASN A 159 13.38 21.07 -14.00
C ASN A 159 13.92 22.40 -13.44
N PRO A 160 14.19 22.54 -12.13
CA PRO A 160 14.77 23.77 -11.59
C PRO A 160 16.19 24.04 -12.13
N GLY A 161 16.88 23.02 -12.64
CA GLY A 161 18.25 23.11 -13.10
C GLY A 161 19.25 23.12 -11.94
N LEU A 162 20.50 22.73 -12.21
CA LEU A 162 21.57 22.85 -11.24
C LEU A 162 22.10 24.29 -11.31
N PHE A 163 21.84 25.09 -10.28
CA PHE A 163 22.14 26.54 -10.26
C PHE A 163 21.52 27.30 -11.45
N GLY A 164 20.35 26.85 -11.92
CA GLY A 164 19.63 27.45 -13.07
C GLY A 164 20.12 26.97 -14.44
N VAL A 165 21.22 26.21 -14.52
CA VAL A 165 21.63 25.56 -15.78
C VAL A 165 20.70 24.39 -16.08
N GLY A 166 20.12 24.37 -17.28
CA GLY A 166 19.16 23.34 -17.69
C GLY A 166 17.76 23.50 -17.11
N LYS A 167 17.39 24.72 -16.68
CA LYS A 167 16.05 25.04 -16.20
C LYS A 167 15.00 24.77 -17.27
N LYS A 168 13.93 24.08 -16.90
CA LYS A 168 12.73 23.87 -17.69
C LYS A 168 11.51 24.31 -16.88
N GLU A 169 10.64 25.08 -17.50
CA GLU A 169 9.43 25.57 -16.84
C GLU A 169 8.42 24.45 -16.65
N VAL A 170 7.65 24.58 -15.57
CA VAL A 170 6.53 23.70 -15.28
C VAL A 170 5.44 23.92 -16.33
N GLN A 171 4.78 22.86 -16.75
CA GLN A 171 3.63 22.87 -17.67
C GLN A 171 2.39 22.32 -16.93
N PRO A 172 1.69 23.14 -16.12
CA PRO A 172 0.62 22.67 -15.23
C PRO A 172 -0.53 21.98 -15.95
N GLU A 173 -0.94 22.52 -17.10
CA GLU A 173 -2.05 21.96 -17.88
C GLU A 173 -1.69 20.60 -18.49
N VAL A 174 -0.46 20.45 -19.01
CA VAL A 174 0.03 19.17 -19.53
C VAL A 174 0.11 18.15 -18.40
N PHE A 175 0.63 18.53 -17.23
CA PHE A 175 0.69 17.65 -16.06
C PHE A 175 -0.71 17.16 -15.69
N LYS A 176 -1.66 18.08 -15.54
CA LYS A 176 -3.06 17.80 -15.18
C LYS A 176 -3.75 16.91 -16.21
N GLU A 177 -3.58 17.20 -17.50
CA GLU A 177 -4.12 16.40 -18.59
C GLU A 177 -3.63 14.95 -18.49
N LYS A 178 -2.32 14.74 -18.30
CA LYS A 178 -1.74 13.39 -18.26
C LYS A 178 -2.12 12.61 -17.01
N VAL A 179 -2.10 13.21 -15.82
CA VAL A 179 -2.53 12.49 -14.61
C VAL A 179 -4.02 12.14 -14.65
N ASN A 180 -4.85 13.00 -15.23
CA ASN A 180 -6.27 12.70 -15.46
C ASN A 180 -6.46 11.58 -16.49
N PHE A 181 -5.69 11.59 -17.58
CA PHE A 181 -5.70 10.50 -18.56
C PHE A 181 -5.37 9.16 -17.90
N ILE A 182 -4.30 9.10 -17.09
CA ILE A 182 -3.91 7.90 -16.34
C ILE A 182 -5.06 7.45 -15.44
N TYR A 183 -5.56 8.35 -14.58
CA TYR A 183 -6.61 8.01 -13.63
C TYR A 183 -7.89 7.51 -14.32
N ASN A 184 -8.33 8.19 -15.39
CA ASN A 184 -9.54 7.83 -16.13
C ASN A 184 -9.41 6.50 -16.88
N LYS A 185 -8.19 6.10 -17.27
CA LYS A 185 -7.92 4.78 -17.87
C LYS A 185 -7.92 3.67 -16.82
N VAL A 186 -7.35 3.93 -15.64
CA VAL A 186 -7.16 2.91 -14.59
C VAL A 186 -8.44 2.69 -13.76
N LYS A 187 -9.12 3.76 -13.35
CA LYS A 187 -10.31 3.71 -12.48
C LYS A 187 -11.40 2.72 -12.91
N PRO A 188 -11.86 2.69 -14.16
CA PRO A 188 -12.96 1.80 -14.55
C PRO A 188 -12.59 0.31 -14.50
N LEU A 189 -11.30 -0.03 -14.49
CA LEU A 189 -10.81 -1.42 -14.46
C LEU A 189 -10.90 -2.04 -13.06
N PHE A 190 -10.93 -1.21 -12.01
CA PHE A 190 -10.90 -1.65 -10.61
C PHE A 190 -12.03 -1.01 -9.81
N PRO A 191 -13.30 -1.39 -10.08
CA PRO A 191 -14.43 -0.82 -9.38
C PRO A 191 -14.41 -1.20 -7.90
N TYR A 192 -14.58 -0.20 -7.04
CA TYR A 192 -14.76 -0.40 -5.60
C TYR A 192 -16.16 -0.93 -5.30
N LYS A 193 -16.26 -1.93 -4.41
CA LYS A 193 -17.50 -2.51 -3.93
C LYS A 193 -17.54 -2.44 -2.41
N ALA A 194 -18.27 -1.46 -1.89
CA ALA A 194 -18.49 -1.33 -0.46
C ALA A 194 -19.10 -2.62 0.11
N ALA A 195 -18.67 -2.99 1.31
CA ALA A 195 -19.30 -4.10 2.02
C ALA A 195 -20.77 -3.74 2.27
N VAL A 196 -21.68 -4.64 1.88
CA VAL A 196 -23.07 -4.52 2.31
C VAL A 196 -23.06 -4.72 3.82
N LYS A 197 -23.36 -3.66 4.56
CA LYS A 197 -23.53 -3.73 6.00
C LYS A 197 -24.66 -4.73 6.25
N THR A 198 -24.33 -5.97 6.59
CA THR A 198 -25.30 -6.91 7.13
C THR A 198 -25.88 -6.20 8.34
N ALA A 199 -27.13 -5.74 8.22
CA ALA A 199 -27.84 -5.16 9.33
C ALA A 199 -27.70 -6.15 10.49
N ALA A 200 -27.12 -5.67 11.60
CA ALA A 200 -27.12 -6.44 12.83
C ALA A 200 -28.55 -6.97 13.04
N PRO A 201 -28.74 -8.24 13.44
CA PRO A 201 -30.05 -8.76 13.79
C PRO A 201 -30.69 -7.74 14.72
N SER A 202 -31.81 -7.17 14.29
CA SER A 202 -32.58 -6.23 15.09
C SER A 202 -32.79 -6.91 16.43
N GLU A 203 -32.28 -6.29 17.48
CA GLU A 203 -32.59 -6.67 18.84
C GLU A 203 -34.12 -6.88 18.93
N PRO A 204 -34.59 -8.05 19.41
CA PRO A 204 -36.02 -8.32 19.45
C PRO A 204 -36.68 -7.22 20.27
N ALA A 205 -37.66 -6.55 19.65
CA ALA A 205 -38.44 -5.50 20.28
C ALA A 205 -38.95 -5.98 21.65
N PRO A 206 -38.91 -5.11 22.68
CA PRO A 206 -39.30 -5.50 24.02
C PRO A 206 -40.76 -5.97 24.03
N THR A 207 -40.94 -7.21 24.48
CA THR A 207 -42.21 -7.89 24.68
C THR A 207 -43.13 -6.99 25.51
N ALA A 208 -44.28 -6.64 24.94
CA ALA A 208 -45.34 -5.95 25.66
C ALA A 208 -45.76 -6.78 26.88
N LYS A 209 -45.83 -6.10 28.02
CA LYS A 209 -46.23 -6.62 29.33
C LYS A 209 -47.68 -7.14 29.25
N PRO A 210 -48.01 -8.32 29.81
CA PRO A 210 -49.38 -8.85 29.81
C PRO A 210 -50.32 -7.95 30.62
N GLN A 211 -51.40 -7.50 29.99
CA GLN A 211 -52.50 -6.80 30.65
C GLN A 211 -53.52 -7.84 31.14
N GLU A 212 -53.93 -7.67 32.39
CA GLU A 212 -54.77 -8.59 33.16
C GLU A 212 -56.18 -8.78 32.56
N THR A 213 -56.69 -9.98 32.80
CA THR A 213 -58.02 -10.50 32.47
C THR A 213 -59.14 -9.74 33.19
N PRO A 214 -60.36 -9.72 32.64
CA PRO A 214 -61.50 -10.18 33.46
C PRO A 214 -62.18 -11.44 32.93
N LYS A 215 -62.52 -12.28 33.90
CA LYS A 215 -63.10 -13.64 33.85
C LYS A 215 -64.64 -13.60 33.85
N ALA A 216 -65.27 -14.51 33.09
CA ALA A 216 -66.58 -15.19 33.25
C ALA A 216 -67.15 -15.48 31.83
N GLU A 217 -67.75 -16.60 31.45
CA GLU A 217 -68.25 -17.80 32.12
C GLU A 217 -68.43 -18.92 31.05
N ALA A 218 -68.82 -20.11 31.51
CA ALA A 218 -68.55 -21.44 30.96
C ALA A 218 -69.35 -21.93 29.73
N ALA A 219 -68.79 -22.97 29.08
CA ALA A 219 -69.36 -24.30 28.77
C ALA A 219 -68.81 -24.84 27.43
N VAL A 220 -68.63 -26.13 27.09
CA VAL A 220 -68.59 -27.48 27.71
C VAL A 220 -68.02 -28.40 26.59
N SER A 221 -67.23 -29.45 26.94
CA SER A 221 -66.90 -30.69 26.17
C SER A 221 -66.24 -30.57 24.78
N SER A 222 -65.31 -31.44 24.33
CA SER A 222 -65.08 -32.87 24.63
C SER A 222 -63.63 -33.29 24.31
N LYS A 223 -63.20 -34.36 24.99
CA LYS A 223 -61.90 -35.07 24.96
C LYS A 223 -61.84 -36.09 23.78
N PRO A 224 -60.82 -36.98 23.68
CA PRO A 224 -59.63 -36.91 22.81
C PRO A 224 -59.56 -38.07 21.78
N GLU A 225 -58.58 -38.08 20.88
CA GLU A 225 -57.96 -39.36 20.49
C GLU A 225 -56.57 -39.23 19.87
N GLN A 226 -55.80 -40.27 20.17
CA GLN A 226 -54.39 -40.53 19.98
C GLN A 226 -54.31 -41.77 19.10
N GLN A 227 -53.40 -41.84 18.13
CA GLN A 227 -52.66 -43.07 17.72
C GLN A 227 -51.86 -42.89 16.41
N THR A 228 -50.54 -42.99 16.52
CA THR A 228 -49.69 -43.91 15.74
C THR A 228 -49.97 -45.35 16.20
N PRO A 229 -49.68 -46.47 15.47
CA PRO A 229 -48.36 -46.76 14.84
C PRO A 229 -48.31 -47.73 13.61
N ALA A 230 -47.08 -47.99 13.12
CA ALA A 230 -46.55 -49.26 12.55
C ALA A 230 -47.07 -49.75 11.16
N SER A 231 -46.33 -50.45 10.28
CA SER A 231 -44.95 -50.97 10.19
C SER A 231 -44.78 -51.74 8.85
N LYS A 232 -43.51 -52.07 8.49
CA LYS A 232 -42.98 -53.10 7.55
C LYS A 232 -42.88 -52.70 6.06
N GLY A 233 -41.83 -53.02 5.32
CA GLY A 233 -40.63 -53.83 5.55
C GLY A 233 -40.13 -54.48 4.23
N GLN A 234 -38.87 -54.90 4.22
CA GLN A 234 -38.09 -55.66 3.20
C GLN A 234 -37.39 -54.84 2.10
N GLU A 235 -36.05 -54.76 1.98
CA GLU A 235 -34.91 -55.72 2.06
C GLU A 235 -34.56 -56.37 0.71
N ALA A 236 -33.41 -56.00 0.14
CA ALA A 236 -32.42 -56.91 -0.47
C ALA A 236 -31.18 -56.16 -0.97
N LYS A 237 -30.00 -56.72 -0.67
CA LYS A 237 -28.61 -56.38 -1.05
C LYS A 237 -28.07 -57.57 -1.91
N PRO A 238 -26.76 -57.70 -2.19
CA PRO A 238 -25.83 -57.04 -3.14
C PRO A 238 -25.48 -57.92 -4.36
N ALA A 239 -24.68 -57.39 -5.30
CA ALA A 239 -23.76 -58.23 -6.09
C ALA A 239 -22.42 -57.52 -6.37
N GLU A 240 -21.37 -58.31 -6.26
CA GLU A 240 -19.93 -58.08 -6.39
C GLU A 240 -19.42 -58.66 -7.73
N SER A 241 -18.12 -58.43 -8.06
CA SER A 241 -17.26 -59.06 -9.09
C SER A 241 -17.07 -58.22 -10.37
N LYS A 242 -15.91 -58.11 -11.04
CA LYS A 242 -14.58 -58.75 -10.95
C LYS A 242 -13.59 -58.00 -11.87
N GLN A 243 -12.31 -58.07 -11.55
CA GLN A 243 -11.13 -57.81 -12.41
C GLN A 243 -11.01 -58.89 -13.52
N PRO A 244 -10.22 -58.68 -14.59
CA PRO A 244 -8.83 -59.20 -14.57
C PRO A 244 -7.77 -58.37 -15.33
N ASP A 245 -6.51 -58.71 -15.05
CA ASP A 245 -5.23 -58.36 -15.68
C ASP A 245 -5.10 -58.63 -17.20
N ALA A 246 -4.28 -57.84 -17.91
CA ALA A 246 -3.02 -58.28 -18.54
C ALA A 246 -2.42 -57.22 -19.50
N ALA A 247 -1.08 -57.21 -19.55
CA ALA A 247 -0.15 -56.29 -20.20
C ALA A 247 -0.21 -56.18 -21.74
N VAL A 248 0.36 -55.10 -22.30
CA VAL A 248 1.35 -55.11 -23.42
C VAL A 248 2.09 -53.74 -23.48
N THR A 249 3.40 -53.86 -23.67
CA THR A 249 4.49 -52.89 -23.84
C THR A 249 4.36 -51.99 -25.08
N ALA A 250 4.78 -50.71 -25.00
CA ALA A 250 5.55 -50.04 -26.06
C ALA A 250 6.12 -48.68 -25.61
N THR A 251 7.39 -48.50 -25.97
CA THR A 251 8.37 -47.43 -25.78
C THR A 251 8.01 -46.06 -26.37
N GLY A 252 8.56 -44.98 -25.79
CA GLY A 252 8.55 -43.64 -26.39
C GLY A 252 9.28 -42.57 -25.58
N THR A 253 10.59 -42.74 -25.38
CA THR A 253 11.51 -41.72 -24.86
C THR A 253 11.87 -40.73 -25.97
N LEU A 254 11.65 -39.42 -25.76
CA LEU A 254 12.43 -38.37 -26.43
C LEU A 254 12.68 -37.22 -25.44
N ALA A 255 13.95 -37.10 -25.06
CA ALA A 255 14.56 -35.90 -24.52
C ALA A 255 14.83 -34.90 -25.66
N PRO A 256 15.07 -33.62 -25.35
CA PRO A 256 15.99 -32.83 -26.15
C PRO A 256 17.26 -32.44 -25.38
N GLU A 257 18.33 -32.50 -26.17
CA GLU A 257 19.73 -32.19 -25.95
C GLU A 257 19.96 -30.75 -25.44
N SER A 258 20.81 -30.58 -24.43
CA SER A 258 22.25 -30.28 -24.51
C SER A 258 22.59 -28.87 -25.02
N SER A 259 23.09 -28.08 -24.08
CA SER A 259 23.81 -26.84 -24.26
C SER A 259 25.08 -27.01 -25.11
N ALA A 260 25.39 -25.98 -25.90
CA ALA A 260 26.75 -25.64 -26.27
C ALA A 260 26.93 -24.12 -26.24
N SER A 261 27.97 -23.72 -25.51
CA SER A 261 28.48 -22.37 -25.30
C SER A 261 29.35 -21.93 -26.48
N ALA A 262 29.28 -20.66 -26.88
CA ALA A 262 30.46 -19.90 -27.33
C ALA A 262 30.20 -18.39 -27.35
N ALA A 263 31.14 -17.68 -26.77
CA ALA A 263 31.24 -16.23 -26.68
C ALA A 263 31.57 -15.55 -28.01
N ALA A 264 31.16 -14.29 -28.18
CA ALA A 264 31.95 -13.27 -28.87
C ALA A 264 31.43 -11.86 -28.54
N SER A 265 32.30 -11.09 -27.89
CA SER A 265 32.23 -9.64 -27.74
C SER A 265 32.26 -8.93 -29.10
N SER A 266 31.52 -7.83 -29.24
CA SER A 266 32.03 -6.62 -29.92
C SER A 266 31.08 -5.42 -29.75
N THR A 267 31.61 -4.41 -29.07
CA THR A 267 31.25 -3.00 -29.13
C THR A 267 31.32 -2.49 -30.57
N PRO A 268 30.50 -1.49 -30.95
CA PRO A 268 31.13 -0.28 -31.49
C PRO A 268 30.56 1.02 -30.91
N ALA A 269 31.49 1.94 -30.67
CA ALA A 269 31.29 3.36 -30.38
C ALA A 269 31.38 4.17 -31.71
N PRO A 270 31.13 5.49 -31.71
CA PRO A 270 30.38 6.21 -32.75
C PRO A 270 31.23 6.70 -33.92
N THR A 271 30.58 6.86 -35.08
CA THR A 271 31.07 7.68 -36.19
C THR A 271 30.48 9.08 -36.11
N THR A 272 31.37 10.03 -35.82
CA THR A 272 31.28 11.44 -36.25
C THR A 272 31.22 11.50 -37.78
N ASP A 273 30.32 12.31 -38.32
CA ASP A 273 30.58 12.94 -39.61
C ASP A 273 30.09 14.38 -39.64
N THR A 274 30.97 15.21 -40.17
CA THR A 274 30.91 16.67 -40.20
C THR A 274 30.58 17.06 -41.63
N ALA A 275 29.52 17.83 -41.86
CA ALA A 275 29.36 18.53 -43.12
C ALA A 275 28.67 19.88 -42.91
N GLN A 276 29.49 20.89 -43.08
CA GLN A 276 29.26 22.32 -43.04
C GLN A 276 28.67 22.78 -44.38
N ALA A 277 27.58 23.56 -44.36
CA ALA A 277 27.22 24.47 -45.45
C ALA A 277 26.31 25.60 -44.95
N THR A 278 26.88 26.79 -44.84
CA THR A 278 26.23 28.12 -44.97
C THR A 278 26.86 28.75 -46.24
N PRO A 279 26.25 29.73 -46.95
CA PRO A 279 25.87 31.02 -46.36
C PRO A 279 24.65 31.77 -47.00
N ALA A 280 24.34 32.92 -46.38
CA ALA A 280 23.75 34.16 -46.94
C ALA A 280 22.21 34.19 -47.08
N ALA A 281 21.47 35.27 -46.76
CA ALA A 281 21.79 36.64 -46.34
C ALA A 281 20.57 37.32 -45.66
N GLU A 282 20.88 38.32 -44.83
CA GLU A 282 20.19 39.62 -44.59
C GLU A 282 18.65 39.75 -44.63
N ALA A 283 18.08 40.27 -43.53
CA ALA A 283 17.56 41.65 -43.50
C ALA A 283 17.14 42.07 -42.09
N SER A 284 17.66 43.23 -41.66
CA SER A 284 17.33 43.98 -40.44
C SER A 284 16.02 44.76 -40.58
N ALA A 285 15.25 44.88 -39.49
CA ALA A 285 14.55 46.13 -39.12
C ALA A 285 14.17 46.14 -37.63
N LYS A 286 14.29 47.33 -37.04
CA LYS A 286 14.28 47.72 -35.62
C LYS A 286 12.86 48.22 -35.18
N PRO A 287 12.62 48.88 -34.03
CA PRO A 287 11.61 48.48 -33.04
C PRO A 287 10.47 49.52 -32.84
N ALA A 288 9.43 49.16 -32.09
CA ALA A 288 8.46 50.11 -31.49
C ALA A 288 7.90 49.45 -30.21
N GLU A 289 8.28 49.93 -29.03
CA GLU A 289 7.59 50.95 -28.21
C GLU A 289 6.43 50.38 -27.37
N THR A 290 6.65 50.50 -26.06
CA THR A 290 5.70 50.39 -24.96
C THR A 290 4.69 51.55 -25.00
N PRO A 291 3.54 51.41 -24.33
CA PRO A 291 3.32 52.35 -23.23
C PRO A 291 2.76 51.71 -21.95
N ALA A 292 3.12 52.36 -20.83
CA ALA A 292 2.51 52.30 -19.50
C ALA A 292 1.01 52.69 -19.55
N GLY A 293 0.14 52.44 -18.57
CA GLY A 293 0.25 51.96 -17.20
C GLY A 293 -1.14 52.02 -16.51
N SER A 294 -1.13 51.94 -15.17
CA SER A 294 -2.28 52.00 -14.23
C SER A 294 -3.13 50.71 -14.16
N GLU A 295 -3.60 50.21 -13.02
CA GLU A 295 -3.93 50.88 -11.76
C GLU A 295 -4.01 49.83 -10.64
N ALA A 296 -3.63 50.24 -9.43
CA ALA A 296 -3.67 49.44 -8.21
C ALA A 296 -5.11 49.30 -7.70
N ALA A 297 -5.56 48.07 -7.43
CA ALA A 297 -6.70 47.79 -6.57
C ALA A 297 -6.23 46.97 -5.36
N LYS A 298 -6.21 47.67 -4.24
CA LYS A 298 -5.96 47.21 -2.87
C LYS A 298 -7.11 46.29 -2.45
N ALA A 299 -6.83 45.03 -2.13
CA ALA A 299 -7.77 44.14 -1.44
C ALA A 299 -7.17 43.71 -0.10
N GLU A 300 -7.92 43.99 0.96
CA GLU A 300 -7.67 43.62 2.36
C GLU A 300 -7.67 42.09 2.59
N PRO A 301 -7.09 41.62 3.71
CA PRO A 301 -6.71 40.23 3.86
C PRO A 301 -7.94 39.36 4.16
N ALA A 302 -8.25 38.44 3.25
CA ALA A 302 -9.22 37.39 3.52
C ALA A 302 -8.62 36.40 4.54
N LYS A 303 -9.29 36.36 5.70
CA LYS A 303 -9.29 35.32 6.74
C LYS A 303 -8.69 33.97 6.34
N GLU A 304 -7.72 33.55 7.14
CA GLU A 304 -7.51 32.17 7.63
C GLU A 304 -8.14 31.06 6.78
N ALA A 305 -7.46 30.71 5.69
CA ALA A 305 -7.63 29.39 5.08
C ALA A 305 -6.89 28.38 5.95
N ALA A 306 -7.69 27.70 6.79
CA ALA A 306 -7.46 26.42 7.44
C ALA A 306 -5.99 25.93 7.47
N ALA A 307 -5.39 26.05 8.65
CA ALA A 307 -4.19 25.32 9.04
C ALA A 307 -4.29 23.86 8.56
N HIS A 308 -3.44 23.50 7.60
CA HIS A 308 -3.22 22.11 7.22
C HIS A 308 -2.93 21.31 8.49
N ALA A 309 -3.59 20.16 8.65
CA ALA A 309 -3.30 19.25 9.73
C ALA A 309 -1.76 19.09 9.79
N PRO A 310 -1.10 19.54 10.87
CA PRO A 310 0.34 19.45 10.97
C PRO A 310 0.68 17.98 10.73
N MET A 311 1.63 17.71 9.83
CA MET A 311 2.26 16.40 9.80
C MET A 311 2.64 16.11 11.24
N GLN A 312 1.89 15.21 11.89
CA GLN A 312 2.15 14.85 13.27
C GLN A 312 3.55 14.26 13.24
N ARG A 313 4.54 15.04 13.67
CA ARG A 313 5.79 14.49 14.15
C ARG A 313 5.37 13.75 15.40
N THR A 314 4.99 12.48 15.23
CA THR A 314 4.83 11.60 16.36
C THR A 314 6.22 11.43 16.93
N ASP A 315 6.52 12.17 18.01
CA ASP A 315 7.67 11.87 18.87
C ASP A 315 7.43 10.47 19.45
N LYS A 316 7.91 9.45 18.72
CA LYS A 316 7.85 8.04 19.13
C LYS A 316 8.94 7.69 20.15
N THR A 317 9.66 8.68 20.64
CA THR A 317 10.53 8.57 21.81
C THR A 317 9.66 8.58 23.05
N ASN A 318 9.45 7.41 23.65
CA ASN A 318 8.81 7.34 24.97
C ASN A 318 9.74 8.06 25.98
N PRO A 319 9.38 9.24 26.50
CA PRO A 319 10.28 10.04 27.33
C PRO A 319 10.67 9.31 28.61
N LEU A 320 9.81 8.43 29.13
CA LEU A 320 10.13 7.57 30.27
C LEU A 320 11.23 6.57 29.94
N VAL A 321 11.26 6.02 28.71
CA VAL A 321 12.31 5.10 28.28
C VAL A 321 13.62 5.87 28.10
N SER A 322 13.60 7.05 27.50
CA SER A 322 14.79 7.89 27.37
C SER A 322 15.35 8.31 28.72
N ILE A 323 14.50 8.75 29.66
CA ILE A 323 14.90 9.11 31.02
C ILE A 323 15.43 7.88 31.77
N ALA A 324 14.82 6.71 31.62
CA ALA A 324 15.27 5.48 32.27
C ALA A 324 16.66 5.04 31.75
N VAL A 325 16.90 5.13 30.43
CA VAL A 325 18.20 4.79 29.84
C VAL A 325 19.28 5.78 30.29
N ILE A 326 19.00 7.08 30.25
CA ILE A 326 19.95 8.11 30.70
C ILE A 326 20.24 7.95 32.20
N GLY A 327 19.20 7.71 33.01
CA GLY A 327 19.33 7.44 34.44
C GLY A 327 20.18 6.19 34.72
N ALA A 328 19.96 5.10 34.00
CA ALA A 328 20.74 3.87 34.13
C ALA A 328 22.22 4.10 33.78
N VAL A 329 22.52 4.86 32.72
CA VAL A 329 23.90 5.21 32.34
C VAL A 329 24.58 6.05 33.43
N ILE A 330 23.88 7.05 33.99
CA ILE A 330 24.41 7.89 35.07
C ILE A 330 24.68 7.06 36.33
N VAL A 331 23.79 6.13 36.70
CA VAL A 331 23.98 5.25 37.86
C VAL A 331 25.15 4.30 37.66
N VAL A 332 25.33 3.75 36.46
CA VAL A 332 26.45 2.85 36.16
C VAL A 332 27.79 3.61 36.17
N LEU A 333 27.84 4.78 35.53
CA LEU A 333 29.06 5.60 35.50
C LEU A 333 29.39 6.19 36.88
N GLY A 334 28.40 6.78 37.55
CA GLY A 334 28.54 7.35 38.90
C GLY A 334 28.86 6.29 39.95
N GLY A 335 28.18 5.14 39.92
CA GLY A 335 28.48 3.99 40.78
C GLY A 335 29.85 3.40 40.51
N GLY A 336 30.28 3.34 39.24
CA GLY A 336 31.61 2.92 38.85
C GLY A 336 32.72 3.84 39.39
N VAL A 337 32.55 5.16 39.27
CA VAL A 337 33.50 6.16 39.80
C VAL A 337 33.55 6.15 41.33
N TRP A 338 32.40 6.06 42.00
CA TRP A 338 32.34 5.97 43.47
C TRP A 338 33.03 4.69 43.98
N PHE A 339 32.79 3.56 43.33
CA PHE A 339 33.42 2.30 43.68
C PHE A 339 34.93 2.32 43.41
N ALA A 340 35.38 2.95 42.31
CA ALA A 340 36.79 3.13 42.00
C ALA A 340 37.53 3.97 43.05
N ARG A 341 36.92 5.09 43.51
CA ARG A 341 37.45 5.90 44.62
C ARG A 341 37.51 5.14 45.93
N LYS A 342 36.46 4.40 46.28
CA LYS A 342 36.42 3.59 47.52
C LYS A 342 37.52 2.52 47.56
N LYS A 343 37.92 2.01 46.39
CA LYS A 343 39.00 1.02 46.25
C LYS A 343 40.38 1.62 45.99
N LYS A 344 40.53 2.96 46.03
CA LYS A 344 41.76 3.71 45.73
C LYS A 344 42.36 3.38 44.35
N TRP A 345 41.52 3.11 43.36
CA TRP A 345 41.99 2.86 41.98
C TRP A 345 42.15 4.15 41.18
N ILE A 346 41.49 5.22 41.64
CA ILE A 346 41.55 6.62 41.20
C ILE A 346 41.41 7.45 42.48
#